data_AF-A0A7Y8Y0U7-F1
#
_entry.id   AF-A0A7Y8Y0U7-F1
#
_cell.length_a   1.000
_cell.length_b   1.000
_cell.length_c   1.000
_cell.angle_alpha   90.00
_cell.angle_beta   90.00
_cell.angle_gamma   90.00
#
_symmetry.space_group_name_H-M   'P 1'
#
loop_
_entity.id
_entity.type
_entity.pdbx_description
1 polymer ?
#
loop_
_entity_poly.entity_id
_entity_poly.type
_entity_poly.pdbx_seq_one_letter_code
_entity_poly.pdbx_strand_id
1 'polypeptide(L)'
;MKRFRDIDPIIEHYATELGARLTKDRPGYPQQLRTFEERRIDWVENDIRKAIIIQPNFEATGVNTDLWNFINVAWREGGYSSVPLQWYKSLVTSKDFARIVNQIEKLLEESVRNLGNVRLEDLERP
;
A
#
# COMPACT_ATOMS: atom_id res chain seq x y z
N MET A 1 19.12 5.09 4.72
CA MET A 1 17.89 5.88 4.49
C MET A 1 16.88 5.49 5.55
N LYS A 2 16.19 6.46 6.15
CA LYS A 2 15.07 6.21 7.07
C LYS A 2 13.96 7.22 6.77
N ARG A 3 13.52 7.32 5.50
CA ARG A 3 12.50 8.32 5.10
C ARG A 3 11.22 8.14 5.91
N PHE A 4 10.89 6.89 6.24
CA PHE A 4 9.71 6.54 7.01
C PHE A 4 9.83 6.74 8.52
N ARG A 5 10.98 7.20 9.04
CA ARG A 5 11.22 7.29 10.50
C ARG A 5 10.09 8.00 11.25
N ASP A 6 9.58 9.09 10.67
CA ASP A 6 8.61 9.97 11.34
C ASP A 6 7.18 9.45 11.23
N ILE A 7 6.89 8.56 10.28
CA ILE A 7 5.54 8.04 10.04
C ILE A 7 5.38 6.54 10.34
N ASP A 8 6.48 5.81 10.54
CA ASP A 8 6.47 4.40 10.90
C ASP A 8 5.64 4.12 12.17
N PRO A 9 5.76 4.91 13.27
CA PRO A 9 4.92 4.68 14.45
C PRO A 9 3.42 4.80 14.17
N ILE A 10 3.03 5.74 13.30
CA ILE A 10 1.63 5.96 12.91
C ILE A 10 1.14 4.76 12.08
N ILE A 11 1.93 4.33 11.10
CA ILE A 11 1.62 3.18 10.24
C ILE A 11 1.52 1.89 11.07
N GLU A 12 2.41 1.70 12.04
CA GLU A 12 2.41 0.55 12.96
C GLU A 12 1.16 0.53 13.85
N HIS A 13 0.77 1.70 14.38
CA HIS A 13 -0.45 1.84 15.16
C HIS A 13 -1.69 1.44 14.33
N TYR A 14 -1.84 2.00 13.13
CA TYR A 14 -2.95 1.67 12.23
C TYR A 14 -2.98 0.19 11.83
N ALA A 15 -1.82 -0.39 11.51
CA ALA A 15 -1.75 -1.82 11.18
C ALA A 15 -2.20 -2.68 12.38
N THR A 16 -1.84 -2.27 13.60
CA THR A 16 -2.24 -2.97 14.82
C THR A 16 -3.75 -2.88 15.07
N GLU A 17 -4.34 -1.69 14.94
CA GLU A 17 -5.79 -1.49 15.13
C GLU A 17 -6.63 -2.30 14.12
N LEU A 18 -6.13 -2.45 12.89
CA LEU A 18 -6.80 -3.23 11.84
C LEU A 18 -6.58 -4.75 11.99
N GLY A 19 -5.75 -5.21 12.94
CA GLY A 19 -5.30 -6.61 12.96
C GLY A 19 -4.54 -7.01 11.69
N ALA A 20 -3.92 -6.04 11.03
CA ALA A 20 -3.25 -6.18 9.74
C ALA A 20 -1.76 -6.51 9.88
N ARG A 21 -1.16 -7.01 8.80
CA ARG A 21 0.27 -7.26 8.69
C ARG A 21 0.96 -6.06 8.05
N LEU A 22 1.86 -5.43 8.78
CA LEU A 22 2.80 -4.46 8.22
C LEU A 22 4.04 -5.17 7.65
N THR A 23 4.37 -4.90 6.39
CA THR A 23 5.62 -5.30 5.75
C THR A 23 6.45 -4.06 5.42
N LYS A 24 7.72 -4.08 5.83
CA LYS A 24 8.71 -3.03 5.55
C LYS A 24 9.77 -3.57 4.58
N ASP A 25 10.00 -2.85 3.48
CA ASP A 25 11.17 -3.03 2.59
C ASP A 25 11.38 -4.45 2.04
N ARG A 26 10.35 -5.01 1.38
CA ARG A 26 10.33 -6.31 0.67
C ARG A 26 11.33 -7.34 1.24
N PRO A 27 11.14 -7.81 2.49
CA PRO A 27 12.16 -8.53 3.24
C PRO A 27 12.45 -9.94 2.69
N GLY A 28 11.66 -10.44 1.75
CA GLY A 28 11.91 -11.69 1.02
C GLY A 28 12.83 -11.54 -0.20
N TYR A 29 13.16 -10.32 -0.64
CA TYR A 29 14.05 -10.10 -1.78
C TYR A 29 15.52 -10.12 -1.34
N PRO A 30 16.47 -10.55 -2.20
CA PRO A 30 17.90 -10.43 -1.94
C PRO A 30 18.27 -9.00 -1.53
N GLN A 31 19.12 -8.84 -0.51
CA GLN A 31 19.47 -7.52 0.05
C GLN A 31 19.98 -6.54 -1.02
N GLN A 32 20.75 -7.04 -1.99
CA GLN A 32 21.29 -6.27 -3.11
C GLN A 32 20.19 -5.66 -4.01
N LEU A 33 18.98 -6.23 -4.00
CA LEU A 33 17.83 -5.78 -4.78
C LEU A 33 16.86 -4.91 -3.96
N ARG A 34 17.11 -4.69 -2.66
CA ARG A 34 16.33 -3.80 -1.81
C ARG A 34 16.84 -2.36 -1.94
N THR A 35 16.65 -1.79 -3.13
CA THR A 35 17.23 -0.48 -3.49
C THR A 35 16.37 0.72 -3.06
N PHE A 36 15.18 0.49 -2.50
CA PHE A 36 14.25 1.53 -2.07
C PHE A 36 13.45 1.12 -0.83
N GLU A 37 12.90 2.13 -0.12
CA GLU A 37 12.00 1.91 1.01
C GLU A 37 10.55 1.73 0.53
N GLU A 38 9.77 0.86 1.19
CA GLU A 38 8.36 0.59 0.92
C GLU A 38 7.64 0.25 2.24
N ARG A 39 6.39 0.69 2.38
CA ARG A 39 5.49 0.23 3.45
C ARG A 39 4.23 -0.34 2.86
N ARG A 40 3.85 -1.50 3.36
CA ARG A 40 2.64 -2.19 2.94
C ARG A 40 1.88 -2.74 4.14
N ILE A 41 0.62 -2.37 4.29
CA ILE A 41 -0.29 -2.91 5.29
C ILE A 41 -1.24 -3.86 4.56
N ASP A 42 -1.23 -5.14 4.90
CA ASP A 42 -2.07 -6.18 4.29
C ASP A 42 -3.03 -6.79 5.32
N TRP A 43 -4.29 -6.97 4.96
CA TRP A 43 -5.24 -7.75 5.76
C TRP A 43 -6.26 -8.46 4.88
N VAL A 44 -7.05 -9.33 5.51
CA VAL A 44 -8.14 -10.06 4.86
C VAL A 44 -9.41 -9.79 5.65
N GLU A 45 -10.48 -9.44 4.95
CA GLU A 45 -11.79 -9.22 5.53
C GLU A 45 -12.86 -9.75 4.55
N ASN A 46 -13.74 -10.65 5.00
CA ASN A 46 -14.81 -11.23 4.18
C ASN A 46 -14.32 -11.80 2.83
N ASP A 47 -13.26 -12.60 2.84
CA ASP A 47 -12.61 -13.19 1.64
C ASP A 47 -12.00 -12.18 0.64
N ILE A 48 -11.92 -10.90 1.04
CA ILE A 48 -11.26 -9.83 0.29
C ILE A 48 -9.90 -9.55 0.91
N ARG A 49 -8.83 -9.78 0.15
CA ARG A 49 -7.50 -9.29 0.49
C ARG A 49 -7.44 -7.80 0.18
N LYS A 50 -6.91 -7.03 1.13
CA LYS A 50 -6.81 -5.57 1.08
C LYS A 50 -5.38 -5.18 1.36
N ALA A 51 -4.89 -4.15 0.68
CA ALA A 51 -3.63 -3.54 1.05
C ALA A 51 -3.59 -2.03 0.86
N ILE A 52 -2.81 -1.39 1.73
CA ILE A 52 -2.35 -0.02 1.61
C ILE A 52 -0.86 -0.08 1.27
N ILE A 53 -0.44 0.58 0.18
CA ILE A 53 0.93 0.57 -0.31
C ILE A 53 1.46 2.00 -0.40
N ILE A 54 2.61 2.23 0.24
CA ILE A 54 3.42 3.43 0.12
C ILE A 54 4.73 3.04 -0.55
N GLN A 55 4.91 3.44 -1.80
CA GLN A 55 6.05 3.03 -2.62
C GLN A 55 6.55 4.19 -3.50
N PRO A 56 7.82 4.17 -3.91
CA PRO A 56 8.32 5.11 -4.91
C PRO A 56 7.61 4.93 -6.26
N ASN A 57 7.83 5.86 -7.17
CA ASN A 57 7.30 5.80 -8.52
C ASN A 57 8.11 4.81 -9.37
N PHE A 58 7.43 3.90 -10.05
CA PHE A 58 8.07 2.98 -10.99
C PHE A 58 7.95 3.52 -12.41
N GLU A 59 9.08 3.63 -13.09
CA GLU A 59 9.23 4.18 -14.42
C GLU A 59 9.88 3.14 -15.34
N ALA A 60 9.80 3.34 -16.65
CA ALA A 60 10.35 2.41 -17.64
C ALA A 60 11.86 2.16 -17.45
N THR A 61 12.58 3.15 -16.94
CA THR A 61 14.03 3.11 -16.73
C THR A 61 14.45 2.73 -15.30
N GLY A 62 13.51 2.53 -14.38
CA GLY A 62 13.81 2.13 -13.00
C GLY A 62 12.87 2.72 -11.95
N VAL A 63 13.39 2.87 -10.73
CA VAL A 63 12.64 3.39 -9.58
C VAL A 63 13.02 4.84 -9.32
N ASN A 64 12.05 5.74 -9.40
CA ASN A 64 12.22 7.14 -9.06
C ASN A 64 11.84 7.33 -7.59
N THR A 65 12.85 7.53 -6.73
CA THR A 65 12.67 7.70 -5.27
C THR A 65 12.38 9.13 -4.84
N ASP A 66 12.28 10.07 -5.78
CA ASP A 66 11.84 11.44 -5.50
C ASP A 66 10.31 11.54 -5.55
N LEU A 67 9.69 10.72 -6.39
CA LEU A 67 8.24 10.64 -6.53
C LEU A 67 7.69 9.39 -5.83
N TRP A 68 6.57 9.56 -5.14
CA TRP A 68 5.96 8.53 -4.31
C TRP A 68 4.47 8.40 -4.58
N ASN A 69 3.97 7.21 -4.32
CA ASN A 69 2.59 6.83 -4.47
C ASN A 69 2.02 6.35 -3.14
N PHE A 70 0.76 6.68 -2.90
CA PHE A 70 -0.07 6.12 -1.84
C PHE A 70 -1.27 5.45 -2.50
N ILE A 71 -1.38 4.13 -2.31
CA ILE A 71 -2.25 3.28 -3.12
C ILE A 71 -3.06 2.34 -2.24
N ASN A 72 -4.32 2.17 -2.61
CA ASN A 72 -5.24 1.22 -2.03
C ASN A 72 -5.53 0.14 -3.07
N VAL A 73 -5.48 -1.11 -2.65
CA VAL A 73 -5.75 -2.27 -3.51
C VAL A 73 -6.63 -3.28 -2.80
N ALA A 74 -7.52 -3.92 -3.55
CA ALA A 74 -8.29 -5.06 -3.08
C ALA A 74 -8.45 -6.12 -4.17
N TRP A 75 -8.44 -7.39 -3.75
CA TRP A 75 -8.57 -8.56 -4.63
C TRP A 75 -9.08 -9.78 -3.85
N ARG A 76 -9.66 -10.75 -4.55
CA ARG A 76 -10.21 -11.96 -3.96
C ARG A 76 -9.13 -13.00 -3.64
N GLU A 77 -9.29 -13.72 -2.53
CA GLU A 77 -8.50 -14.92 -2.20
C GLU A 77 -8.64 -16.01 -3.29
N GLY A 78 -7.55 -16.62 -3.74
CA GLY A 78 -7.59 -17.71 -4.72
C GLY A 78 -7.70 -17.30 -6.19
N GLY A 79 -7.67 -16.00 -6.51
CA GLY A 79 -7.31 -15.56 -7.84
C GLY A 79 -5.89 -16.04 -8.14
N TYR A 80 -5.71 -16.85 -9.19
CA TYR A 80 -4.39 -17.19 -9.72
C TYR A 80 -3.55 -15.90 -9.78
N SER A 81 -2.23 -16.02 -9.58
CA SER A 81 -1.24 -14.93 -9.66
C SER A 81 -1.26 -14.08 -10.95
N SER A 82 -2.16 -14.40 -11.89
CA SER A 82 -2.45 -13.74 -13.14
C SER A 82 -3.76 -12.92 -13.17
N VAL A 83 -4.54 -12.85 -12.10
CA VAL A 83 -5.74 -11.98 -12.07
C VAL A 83 -5.29 -10.56 -11.73
N PRO A 84 -5.55 -9.56 -12.61
CA PRO A 84 -5.20 -8.17 -12.32
C PRO A 84 -5.87 -7.69 -11.04
N LEU A 85 -5.24 -6.73 -10.37
CA LEU A 85 -5.84 -6.02 -9.22
C LEU A 85 -7.29 -5.67 -9.57
N GLN A 86 -8.23 -6.25 -8.83
CA GLN A 86 -9.65 -6.16 -9.16
C GLN A 86 -10.21 -4.79 -8.75
N TRP A 87 -9.66 -4.21 -7.70
CA TRP A 87 -9.94 -2.83 -7.30
C TRP A 87 -8.65 -2.08 -6.94
N TYR A 88 -8.54 -0.85 -7.42
CA TYR A 88 -7.37 0.02 -7.26
C TYR A 88 -7.81 1.47 -7.11
N LYS A 89 -7.24 2.18 -6.12
CA LYS A 89 -7.38 3.63 -6.00
C LYS A 89 -6.07 4.23 -5.54
N SER A 90 -5.56 5.23 -6.27
CA SER A 90 -4.41 6.03 -5.84
C SER A 90 -4.91 7.29 -5.13
N LEU A 91 -4.45 7.51 -3.90
CA LEU A 91 -4.73 8.73 -3.14
C LEU A 91 -3.64 9.80 -3.34
N VAL A 92 -2.43 9.35 -3.64
CA VAL A 92 -1.30 10.19 -4.05
C VAL A 92 -0.61 9.50 -5.22
N THR A 93 -0.46 10.21 -6.34
CA THR A 93 0.20 9.70 -7.54
C THR A 93 1.40 10.58 -7.89
N SER A 94 2.58 9.99 -7.88
CA SER A 94 3.86 10.61 -8.30
C SER A 94 4.08 11.99 -7.69
N LYS A 95 4.04 12.09 -6.35
CA LYS A 95 4.30 13.33 -5.59
C LYS A 95 5.48 13.18 -4.64
N ASP A 96 6.04 14.30 -4.19
CA ASP A 96 7.08 14.31 -3.17
C ASP A 96 6.63 13.55 -1.91
N PHE A 97 7.56 12.80 -1.30
CA PHE A 97 7.28 12.04 -0.08
C PHE A 97 6.74 12.90 1.07
N ALA A 98 7.19 14.17 1.15
CA ALA A 98 6.70 15.12 2.15
C ALA A 98 5.17 15.32 2.08
N ARG A 99 4.56 15.17 0.91
CA ARG A 99 3.10 15.23 0.76
C ARG A 99 2.41 14.10 1.52
N ILE A 100 2.99 12.90 1.50
CA ILE A 100 2.48 11.73 2.21
C ILE A 100 2.70 11.92 3.72
N VAL A 101 3.89 12.33 4.14
CA VAL A 101 4.21 12.57 5.56
C VAL A 101 3.23 13.57 6.19
N ASN A 102 3.00 14.69 5.53
CA ASN A 102 2.13 15.75 6.05
C ASN A 102 0.65 15.38 6.09
N GLN A 103 0.25 14.24 5.51
CA GLN A 103 -1.15 13.82 5.38
C GLN A 103 -1.37 12.37 5.81
N ILE A 104 -0.38 11.74 6.45
CA ILE A 104 -0.37 10.29 6.64
C ILE A 104 -1.60 9.78 7.37
N GLU A 105 -2.01 10.44 8.45
CA GLU A 105 -3.20 10.06 9.23
C GLU A 105 -4.46 10.12 8.36
N LYS A 106 -4.67 11.26 7.68
CA LYS A 106 -5.81 11.44 6.76
C LYS A 106 -5.83 10.39 5.63
N LEU A 107 -4.67 10.08 5.06
CA LEU A 107 -4.54 9.08 3.99
C LEU A 107 -4.86 7.68 4.50
N LEU A 108 -4.44 7.34 5.72
CA LEU A 108 -4.76 6.05 6.35
C LEU A 108 -6.26 5.95 6.68
N GLU A 109 -6.87 6.99 7.26
CA GLU A 109 -8.32 7.05 7.52
C GLU A 109 -9.14 6.90 6.24
N GLU A 110 -8.79 7.67 5.20
CA GLU A 110 -9.46 7.58 3.90
C GLU A 110 -9.28 6.17 3.32
N SER A 111 -8.15 5.53 3.59
CA SER A 111 -7.88 4.20 3.08
C SER A 111 -8.68 3.11 3.72
N VAL A 112 -8.78 3.13 5.05
CA VAL A 112 -9.65 2.24 5.80
C VAL A 112 -11.09 2.40 5.32
N ARG A 113 -11.55 3.64 5.13
CA ARG A 113 -12.90 3.90 4.59
C ARG A 113 -13.09 3.36 3.18
N ASN A 114 -12.17 3.64 2.26
CA ASN A 114 -12.26 3.18 0.88
C ASN A 114 -12.29 1.65 0.82
N LEU A 115 -11.36 0.99 1.52
CA LEU A 115 -11.22 -0.46 1.49
C LEU A 115 -12.30 -1.19 2.31
N GLY A 116 -12.84 -0.57 3.35
CA GLY A 116 -13.99 -1.09 4.11
C GLY A 116 -15.29 -1.06 3.31
N ASN A 117 -15.39 -0.19 2.30
CA ASN A 117 -16.56 -0.14 1.41
C ASN A 117 -16.46 -1.10 0.23
N VAL A 118 -15.30 -1.70 -0.03
CA VAL A 118 -15.13 -2.69 -1.11
C VAL A 118 -15.85 -3.97 -0.74
N ARG A 119 -16.72 -4.42 -1.64
CA ARG A 119 -17.49 -5.66 -1.56
C ARG A 119 -17.01 -6.66 -2.60
N LEU A 120 -17.44 -7.91 -2.49
CA LEU A 120 -17.03 -8.96 -3.44
C LEU A 120 -17.48 -8.63 -4.86
N GLU A 121 -18.64 -8.01 -5.02
CA GLU A 121 -19.20 -7.58 -6.31
C GLU A 121 -18.34 -6.51 -6.98
N ASP A 122 -17.66 -5.66 -6.20
CA ASP A 122 -16.72 -4.66 -6.73
C ASP A 122 -15.43 -5.30 -7.27
N LEU A 123 -15.19 -6.58 -6.94
CA LEU A 123 -14.02 -7.34 -7.37
C LEU A 123 -14.35 -8.33 -8.50
N GLU A 124 -15.62 -8.64 -8.71
CA GLU A 124 -16.04 -9.35 -9.91
C GLU A 124 -15.74 -8.44 -11.10
N ARG A 125 -14.98 -8.96 -12.08
CA ARG A 125 -14.40 -8.14 -13.16
C ARG A 125 -15.46 -7.23 -13.81
N PRO A 126 -15.06 -6.05 -14.34
CA PRO A 126 -15.89 -5.32 -15.29
C PRO A 126 -16.23 -6.18 -16.51
#